data_AF-A0A957CW57-F1
#
_entry.id   AF-A0A957CW57-F1
#
_cell.length_a   1.000
_cell.length_b   1.000
_cell.length_c   1.000
_cell.angle_alpha   90.00
_cell.angle_beta   90.00
_cell.angle_gamma   90.00
#
_symmetry.space_group_name_H-M   'P 1'
#
loop_
_entity.id
_entity.type
_entity.pdbx_description
1 polymer ?
#
loop_
_entity_poly.entity_id
_entity_poly.type
_entity_poly.pdbx_seq_one_letter_code
_entity_poly.pdbx_strand_id
1 'polypeptide(L)'
;MESPSNTLRIILTITVIPAIFAIAAYMESPASILRIILAIIIMPAAFAMTAPIVILKGKRKIRKKQQKLSMLLDERALKDVLAAAPYAYGHWQGENGFRIWDKRVKDGSIHFAQSQLDAELWIVEKYLSKSAVPEPSQLTSRIEQNRNE
;
A
#
# COMPACT_ATOMS: atom_id res chain seq x y z
N MET A 1 9.89 8.03 2.87
CA MET A 1 11.32 7.65 2.85
C MET A 1 11.38 6.18 2.51
N GLU A 2 11.64 5.84 1.24
CA GLU A 2 11.87 4.45 0.85
C GLU A 2 13.14 3.95 1.56
N SER A 3 13.03 2.88 2.34
CA SER A 3 14.16 2.33 3.09
C SER A 3 15.23 1.88 2.09
N PRO A 4 16.45 2.47 2.14
CA PRO A 4 17.53 2.15 1.20
C PRO A 4 17.94 0.67 1.27
N SER A 5 17.53 -0.06 2.32
CA SER A 5 17.81 -1.48 2.54
C SER A 5 17.26 -2.39 1.43
N ASN A 6 16.04 -2.16 0.93
CA ASN A 6 15.46 -3.03 -0.09
C ASN A 6 16.06 -2.78 -1.46
N THR A 7 16.34 -1.53 -1.81
CA THR A 7 16.99 -1.17 -3.07
C THR A 7 18.43 -1.70 -3.09
N LEU A 8 19.18 -1.58 -1.99
CA LEU A 8 20.52 -2.15 -1.88
C LEU A 8 20.50 -3.69 -1.98
N ARG A 9 19.54 -4.35 -1.31
CA ARG A 9 19.39 -5.81 -1.39
C ARG A 9 19.05 -6.28 -2.80
N ILE A 10 18.16 -5.58 -3.50
CA ILE A 10 17.82 -5.90 -4.89
C ILE A 10 19.04 -5.71 -5.80
N ILE A 11 19.77 -4.60 -5.67
CA ILE A 11 21.00 -4.33 -6.44
C ILE A 11 22.07 -5.40 -6.15
N LEU A 12 22.25 -5.79 -4.89
CA LEU A 12 23.21 -6.81 -4.46
C LEU A 12 22.83 -8.19 -5.01
N THR A 13 21.55 -8.55 -4.98
CA THR A 13 21.06 -9.83 -5.51
C THR A 13 21.23 -9.90 -7.03
N ILE A 14 20.98 -8.80 -7.73
CA ILE A 14 21.13 -8.69 -9.18
C ILE A 14 22.60 -8.73 -9.61
N THR A 15 23.54 -8.25 -8.81
CA THR A 15 24.97 -8.24 -9.17
C THR A 15 25.71 -9.52 -8.74
N VAL A 16 25.40 -10.07 -7.56
CA VAL A 16 26.14 -11.21 -6.99
C VAL A 16 25.75 -12.54 -7.64
N ILE A 17 24.46 -12.76 -7.93
CA ILE A 17 23.99 -14.04 -8.50
C ILE A 17 24.57 -14.28 -9.92
N PRO A 18 24.57 -13.30 -10.85
CA PRO A 18 25.18 -13.48 -12.17
C PRO A 18 26.70 -13.64 -12.10
N ALA A 19 27.37 -12.99 -11.14
CA ALA A 19 28.81 -13.13 -10.95
C ALA A 19 29.17 -14.57 -10.53
N ILE A 20 28.43 -15.18 -9.60
CA ILE A 20 28.64 -16.58 -9.20
C ILE A 20 28.38 -17.53 -10.37
N PHE A 21 27.31 -17.29 -11.14
CA PHE A 21 26.98 -18.11 -12.31
C PHE A 21 28.03 -17.98 -13.43
N ALA A 22 28.58 -16.79 -13.64
CA ALA A 22 29.66 -16.55 -14.59
C ALA A 22 30.96 -17.26 -14.16
N ILE A 23 31.30 -17.24 -12.87
CA ILE A 23 32.47 -17.95 -12.33
C ILE A 23 32.29 -19.47 -12.48
N ALA A 24 31.10 -20.01 -12.17
CA ALA A 24 30.81 -21.43 -12.32
C ALA A 24 30.87 -21.88 -13.80
N ALA A 25 30.30 -21.09 -14.71
CA ALA A 25 30.35 -21.37 -16.14
C ALA A 25 31.80 -21.28 -16.70
N TYR A 26 32.62 -20.37 -16.16
CA TYR A 26 34.03 -20.21 -16.54
C TYR A 26 34.88 -21.44 -16.22
N MET A 27 34.56 -22.14 -15.13
CA MET A 27 35.28 -23.35 -14.68
C MET A 27 34.97 -24.60 -15.52
N GLU A 28 33.82 -24.66 -16.21
CA GLU A 28 33.39 -25.86 -16.95
C GLU A 28 33.96 -25.96 -18.38
N SER A 29 34.39 -24.87 -19.01
CA SER A 29 34.92 -24.90 -20.38
C SER A 29 35.47 -23.54 -20.83
N PRO A 30 36.60 -23.46 -21.56
CA PRO A 30 37.07 -22.21 -22.16
C PRO A 30 36.13 -21.65 -23.25
N ALA A 31 35.19 -22.45 -23.78
CA ALA A 31 34.13 -21.98 -24.68
C ALA A 31 32.98 -21.24 -23.95
N SER A 32 33.00 -21.21 -22.61
CA SER A 32 31.99 -20.56 -21.77
C SER A 32 32.10 -19.02 -21.77
N ILE A 33 33.28 -18.46 -22.06
CA ILE A 33 33.53 -17.01 -22.02
C ILE A 33 32.59 -16.29 -22.98
N LEU A 34 32.37 -16.84 -24.18
CA LEU A 34 31.44 -16.28 -25.16
C LEU A 34 29.99 -16.30 -24.64
N ARG A 35 29.59 -17.36 -23.91
CA ARG A 35 28.26 -17.49 -23.30
C ARG A 35 28.07 -16.52 -22.14
N ILE A 36 29.11 -16.29 -21.33
CA ILE A 36 29.10 -15.33 -20.23
C ILE A 36 28.96 -13.90 -20.78
N ILE A 37 29.74 -13.55 -21.80
CA ILE A 37 29.64 -12.25 -22.47
C ILE A 37 28.23 -12.06 -23.06
N LEU A 38 27.68 -13.07 -23.72
CA LEU A 38 26.34 -13.03 -24.28
C LEU A 38 25.27 -12.86 -23.18
N ALA A 39 25.40 -13.58 -22.05
CA ALA A 39 24.49 -13.47 -20.92
C ALA A 39 24.54 -12.09 -20.25
N ILE A 40 25.73 -11.50 -20.09
CA ILE A 40 25.93 -10.14 -19.56
C ILE A 40 25.30 -9.09 -20.47
N ILE A 41 25.24 -9.30 -21.79
CA ILE A 41 24.62 -8.34 -22.72
C ILE A 41 23.09 -8.53 -22.79
N ILE A 42 22.59 -9.78 -22.76
CA ILE A 42 21.16 -10.09 -22.92
C ILE A 42 20.36 -9.79 -21.63
N MET A 43 20.91 -10.07 -20.44
CA MET A 43 20.21 -9.86 -19.17
C MET A 43 19.79 -8.40 -18.92
N PRO A 44 20.67 -7.39 -19.09
CA PRO A 44 20.30 -5.98 -18.90
C PRO A 44 19.21 -5.54 -19.87
N ALA A 45 19.21 -6.04 -21.10
CA ALA A 45 18.19 -5.72 -22.09
C ALA A 45 16.80 -6.26 -21.67
N ALA A 46 16.73 -7.50 -21.19
CA ALA A 46 15.48 -8.08 -20.68
C ALA A 46 14.99 -7.39 -19.39
N PHE A 47 15.91 -6.95 -18.52
CA PHE A 47 15.58 -6.20 -17.31
C PHE A 47 15.06 -4.78 -17.62
N ALA A 48 15.68 -4.09 -18.58
CA ALA A 48 15.25 -2.76 -19.02
C ALA A 48 13.85 -2.79 -19.66
N MET A 49 13.46 -3.88 -20.31
CA MET A 49 12.13 -4.04 -20.88
C MET A 49 11.04 -4.35 -19.83
N THR A 50 11.40 -4.98 -18.71
CA THR A 50 10.41 -5.42 -17.68
C THR A 50 10.24 -4.44 -16.52
N ALA A 51 11.30 -3.71 -16.15
CA ALA A 51 11.30 -2.68 -15.11
C ALA A 51 10.21 -1.59 -15.28
N PRO A 52 9.97 -0.99 -16.47
CA PRO A 52 8.96 0.08 -16.60
C PRO A 52 7.54 -0.41 -16.30
N ILE A 53 7.22 -1.67 -16.62
CA ILE A 53 5.88 -2.24 -16.43
C ILE A 53 5.53 -2.35 -14.94
N VAL A 54 6.50 -2.73 -14.10
CA VAL A 54 6.32 -2.85 -12.64
C VAL A 54 6.07 -1.47 -12.01
N ILE A 55 6.84 -0.47 -12.43
CA ILE A 55 6.72 0.92 -11.94
C ILE A 55 5.36 1.52 -12.34
N LEU A 56 4.93 1.31 -13.59
CA LEU A 56 3.62 1.78 -14.09
C LEU A 56 2.44 1.15 -13.34
N LYS A 57 2.52 -0.15 -12.99
CA LYS A 57 1.48 -0.83 -12.22
C LYS A 57 1.33 -0.25 -10.80
N GLY A 58 2.43 0.13 -10.15
CA GLY A 58 2.40 0.77 -8.83
C GLY A 58 1.64 2.10 -8.84
N LYS A 59 1.95 2.98 -9.81
CA LYS A 59 1.30 4.29 -9.96
C LYS A 59 -0.21 4.19 -10.18
N ARG A 60 -0.64 3.22 -11.00
CA ARG A 60 -2.09 2.99 -11.25
C ARG A 60 -2.85 2.59 -9.98
N LYS A 61 -2.26 1.77 -9.12
CA LYS A 61 -2.90 1.36 -7.85
C LYS A 61 -3.08 2.55 -6.91
N ILE A 62 -2.07 3.41 -6.77
CA ILE A 62 -2.14 4.62 -5.94
C ILE A 62 -3.23 5.56 -6.46
N ARG A 63 -3.27 5.81 -7.78
CA ARG A 63 -4.28 6.68 -8.40
C ARG A 63 -5.71 6.18 -8.14
N LYS A 64 -5.95 4.87 -8.25
CA LYS A 64 -7.27 4.27 -7.94
C LYS A 64 -7.67 4.49 -6.48
N LYS A 65 -6.74 4.33 -5.54
CA LYS A 65 -6.99 4.56 -4.11
C LYS A 65 -7.29 6.03 -3.83
N GLN A 66 -6.54 6.96 -4.42
CA GLN A 66 -6.81 8.40 -4.31
C GLN A 66 -8.17 8.78 -4.90
N GLN A 67 -8.52 8.24 -6.07
CA GLN A 67 -9.82 8.48 -6.70
C GLN A 67 -10.97 7.95 -5.83
N LYS A 68 -10.80 6.75 -5.23
CA LYS A 68 -11.79 6.20 -4.30
C LYS A 68 -11.95 7.09 -3.06
N LEU A 69 -10.84 7.57 -2.50
CA LEU A 69 -10.85 8.48 -1.35
C LEU A 69 -11.58 9.78 -1.69
N SER A 70 -11.27 10.40 -2.84
CA SER A 70 -11.96 11.64 -3.26
C SER A 70 -13.45 11.43 -3.49
N MET A 71 -13.86 10.27 -4.04
CA MET A 71 -15.27 9.93 -4.21
C MET A 71 -16.00 9.77 -2.87
N LEU A 72 -15.36 9.16 -1.87
CA LEU A 72 -15.96 8.98 -0.54
C LEU A 72 -16.08 10.27 0.25
N LEU A 73 -15.14 11.20 0.05
CA LEU A 73 -15.16 12.47 0.75
C LEU A 73 -16.34 13.36 0.32
N ASP A 74 -16.82 13.21 -0.92
CA ASP A 74 -17.98 13.95 -1.45
C ASP A 74 -17.82 15.46 -1.21
N GLU A 75 -16.76 16.03 -1.79
CA GLU A 75 -16.34 17.43 -1.65
C GLU A 75 -15.87 17.87 -0.24
N ARG A 76 -15.98 17.03 0.80
CA ARG A 76 -15.46 17.35 2.13
C ARG A 76 -13.93 17.29 2.18
N ALA A 77 -13.34 18.16 3.02
CA ALA A 77 -11.91 18.10 3.26
C ALA A 77 -11.56 16.82 4.05
N LEU A 78 -10.57 16.07 3.56
CA LEU A 78 -10.07 14.87 4.22
C LEU A 78 -9.70 15.12 5.69
N LYS A 79 -9.07 16.26 5.97
CA LYS A 79 -8.65 16.65 7.31
C LYS A 79 -9.83 16.73 8.28
N ASP A 80 -10.98 17.24 7.83
CA ASP A 80 -12.16 17.41 8.67
C ASP A 80 -12.79 16.06 8.99
N VAL A 81 -12.86 15.16 8.00
CA VAL A 81 -13.37 13.80 8.18
C VAL A 81 -12.47 13.00 9.13
N LEU A 82 -11.15 13.10 8.98
CA LEU A 82 -10.20 12.44 9.87
C LEU A 82 -10.22 13.02 11.30
N ALA A 83 -10.45 14.33 11.44
CA ALA A 83 -10.57 14.97 12.75
C ALA A 83 -11.85 14.54 13.48
N ALA A 84 -12.97 14.45 12.75
CA ALA A 84 -14.25 13.98 13.27
C ALA A 84 -14.27 12.48 13.57
N ALA A 85 -13.46 11.68 12.87
CA ALA A 85 -13.41 10.25 13.07
C ALA A 85 -12.89 9.87 14.47
N PRO A 86 -13.51 8.86 15.13
CA PRO A 86 -13.02 8.32 16.40
C PRO A 86 -11.75 7.47 16.22
N TYR A 87 -11.16 7.46 15.02
CA TYR A 87 -9.95 6.72 14.70
C TYR A 87 -8.76 7.67 14.58
N ALA A 88 -7.59 7.20 14.94
CA ALA A 88 -6.32 7.85 14.64
C ALA A 88 -5.36 6.83 14.03
N TYR A 89 -4.37 7.32 13.31
CA TYR A 89 -3.32 6.48 12.77
C TYR A 89 -1.96 7.14 12.99
N GLY A 90 -0.92 6.31 13.00
CA GLY A 90 0.45 6.76 13.25
C GLY A 90 1.46 5.75 12.76
N HIS A 91 2.64 6.26 12.41
CA HIS A 91 3.76 5.41 12.04
C HIS A 91 4.40 4.83 13.31
N TRP A 92 4.49 3.51 13.40
CA TRP A 92 5.10 2.84 14.54
C TRP A 92 6.59 2.61 14.28
N GLN A 93 7.43 2.99 15.24
CA GLN A 93 8.88 2.82 15.08
C GLN A 93 9.24 1.34 14.94
N GLY A 94 10.05 1.02 13.93
CA GLY A 94 10.49 -0.36 13.64
C GLY A 94 9.59 -1.16 12.71
N GLU A 95 8.45 -0.61 12.26
CA GLU A 95 7.54 -1.28 11.32
C GLU A 95 7.40 -0.52 10.00
N ASN A 96 7.32 -1.27 8.89
CA ASN A 96 7.03 -0.70 7.58
C ASN A 96 5.51 -0.52 7.38
N GLY A 97 4.90 0.38 8.15
CA GLY A 97 3.48 0.72 7.98
C GLY A 97 2.90 1.65 9.05
N PHE A 98 1.59 1.82 9.00
CA PHE A 98 0.81 2.68 9.88
C PHE A 98 -0.14 1.81 10.69
N ARG A 99 -0.16 2.03 12.01
CA ARG A 99 -1.15 1.42 12.89
C ARG A 99 -2.31 2.37 13.04
N ILE A 100 -3.52 1.84 13.00
CA ILE A 100 -4.76 2.55 13.24
C ILE A 100 -5.30 2.09 14.59
N TRP A 101 -5.75 3.01 15.43
CA TRP A 101 -6.38 2.74 16.71
C TRP A 101 -7.68 3.53 16.87
N ASP A 102 -8.58 3.01 17.69
CA ASP A 102 -9.80 3.71 18.09
C ASP A 102 -9.49 4.56 19.32
N LYS A 103 -9.71 5.87 19.24
CA LYS A 103 -9.47 6.82 20.35
C LYS A 103 -10.36 6.52 21.56
N ARG A 104 -11.47 5.79 21.37
CA ARG A 104 -12.43 5.44 22.43
C ARG A 104 -12.01 4.21 23.23
N VAL A 105 -11.12 3.38 22.69
CA VAL A 105 -10.68 2.13 23.31
C VAL A 105 -9.27 2.33 23.86
N LYS A 106 -9.07 2.01 25.15
CA LYS A 106 -7.81 2.26 25.84
C LYS A 106 -6.64 1.39 25.33
N ASP A 107 -6.93 0.22 24.75
CA ASP A 107 -5.91 -0.72 24.33
C ASP A 107 -6.19 -1.33 22.94
N GLY A 108 -5.19 -1.26 22.07
CA GLY A 108 -5.10 -2.06 20.84
C GLY A 108 -5.15 -1.26 19.53
N SER A 109 -4.23 -1.57 18.63
CA SER A 109 -4.39 -1.22 17.22
C SER A 109 -5.48 -2.09 16.60
N ILE A 110 -6.48 -1.46 15.99
CA ILE A 110 -7.59 -2.13 15.32
C ILE A 110 -7.25 -2.55 13.89
N HIS A 111 -6.26 -1.91 13.27
CA HIS A 111 -5.85 -2.22 11.92
C HIS A 111 -4.41 -1.81 11.63
N PHE A 112 -3.82 -2.44 10.61
CA PHE A 112 -2.50 -2.11 10.07
C PHE A 112 -2.63 -1.77 8.58
N ALA A 113 -2.04 -0.64 8.19
CA ALA A 113 -2.02 -0.12 6.83
C ALA A 113 -0.59 -0.02 6.30
N GLN A 114 -0.36 -0.45 5.07
CA GLN A 114 0.98 -0.42 4.46
C GLN A 114 1.44 0.98 4.05
N SER A 115 0.50 1.93 3.93
CA SER A 115 0.78 3.32 3.56
C SER A 115 -0.18 4.27 4.27
N GLN A 116 0.19 5.56 4.33
CA GLN A 116 -0.67 6.59 4.90
C GLN A 116 -2.02 6.64 4.17
N LEU A 117 -1.99 6.57 2.83
CA LEU A 117 -3.19 6.56 2.00
C LEU A 117 -4.11 5.38 2.33
N ASP A 118 -3.55 4.22 2.66
CA ASP A 118 -4.33 3.06 3.08
C ASP A 118 -4.96 3.26 4.45
N ALA A 119 -4.26 3.92 5.37
CA ALA A 119 -4.81 4.25 6.68
C ALA A 119 -5.97 5.24 6.57
N GLU A 120 -5.78 6.31 5.80
CA GLU A 120 -6.79 7.34 5.57
C GLU A 120 -8.04 6.76 4.89
N LEU A 121 -7.85 5.95 3.85
CA LEU A 121 -8.94 5.29 3.15
C LEU A 121 -9.74 4.38 4.09
N TRP A 122 -9.05 3.58 4.90
CA TRP A 122 -9.70 2.69 5.87
C TRP A 122 -10.54 3.47 6.89
N ILE A 123 -10.00 4.58 7.42
CA ILE A 123 -10.70 5.42 8.41
C ILE A 123 -11.95 6.04 7.78
N VAL A 124 -11.82 6.62 6.58
CA VAL A 124 -12.94 7.26 5.88
C VAL A 124 -14.02 6.24 5.56
N GLU A 125 -13.65 5.07 5.03
CA GLU A 125 -14.59 3.98 4.75
C GLU A 125 -15.34 3.54 6.01
N LYS A 126 -14.63 3.31 7.12
CA LYS A 126 -15.25 2.85 8.36
C LYS A 126 -16.11 3.91 9.03
N TYR A 127 -15.68 5.17 9.01
CA TYR A 127 -16.44 6.27 9.59
C TYR A 127 -17.73 6.53 8.81
N LEU A 128 -17.65 6.66 7.49
CA LEU A 128 -18.81 6.94 6.65
C LEU A 128 -19.79 5.76 6.60
N SER A 129 -19.30 4.51 6.59
CA SER A 129 -20.17 3.34 6.64
C SER A 129 -20.97 3.28 7.95
N LYS A 130 -20.41 3.76 9.06
CA LYS A 130 -21.10 3.79 10.36
C LYS A 130 -22.09 4.94 10.45
N SER A 131 -21.77 6.10 9.87
CA SER A 131 -22.69 7.25 9.81
C SER A 131 -23.86 7.05 8.85
N ALA A 132 -23.76 6.13 7.89
CA ALA A 132 -24.84 5.79 6.97
C ALA A 132 -25.91 4.86 7.58
N VAL A 133 -25.67 4.29 8.77
CA VAL A 133 -26.67 3.49 9.48
C VAL A 133 -27.48 4.43 10.38
N PRO A 134 -28.77 4.66 10.11
CA PRO A 134 -29.60 5.45 11.01
C PRO A 134 -29.67 4.74 12.36
N GLU A 135 -29.32 5.47 13.40
CA GLU A 135 -29.48 5.10 14.81
C GLU A 135 -30.91 4.56 15.03
N PRO A 136 -31.09 3.37 15.65
CA PRO A 136 -32.42 2.76 15.83
C PRO A 136 -33.39 3.62 16.65
N SER A 137 -32.87 4.61 17.39
CA SER A 137 -33.64 5.63 18.10
C SER A 137 -34.44 6.58 17.17
N GLN A 138 -34.03 6.73 15.91
CA GLN A 138 -34.74 7.53 14.89
C GLN A 138 -35.81 6.73 14.13
N LEU A 139 -35.76 5.39 14.22
CA LEU A 139 -36.75 4.51 13.60
C LEU A 139 -38.04 4.46 14.43
N THR A 140 -37.93 4.49 15.75
CA THR A 140 -39.10 4.50 16.66
C THR A 140 -39.90 5.79 16.57
N SER A 141 -39.25 6.95 16.49
CA SER A 141 -39.96 8.24 16.35
C SER A 141 -40.68 8.38 15.00
N ARG A 142 -40.09 7.85 13.92
CA ARG A 142 -40.70 7.90 12.58
C ARG A 142 -41.87 6.93 12.42
N ILE A 143 -41.85 5.81 13.14
CA ILE A 143 -42.97 4.85 13.20
C ILE A 143 -44.12 5.40 14.06
N GLU A 144 -43.83 6.08 15.17
CA GLU A 144 -44.88 6.72 15.99
C GLU A 144 -45.54 7.91 15.27
N GLN A 145 -44.78 8.69 14.51
CA GLN A 145 -45.32 9.83 13.76
C GLN A 145 -46.25 9.39 12.60
N ASN A 146 -45.94 8.28 11.93
CA ASN A 146 -46.79 7.72 10.85
C ASN A 146 -48.00 6.91 11.36
N ARG A 147 -48.13 6.69 12.68
CA ARG A 147 -49.25 5.95 13.28
C ARG A 147 -50.38 6.89 13.76
N ASN A 148 -50.11 8.19 13.84
CA ASN A 148 -51.06 9.22 14.27
C ASN A 148 -51.63 10.04 13.10
N GLU A 149 -51.35 9.62 11.85
CA GLU A 149 -52.06 10.05 10.63
C GLU A 149 -53.02 8.93 10.19
#